data_AF-A0A3M1IAZ3-F1
#
_entry.id   AF-A0A3M1IAZ3-F1
#
_cell.length_a   1.000
_cell.length_b   1.000
_cell.length_c   1.000
_cell.angle_alpha   90.00
_cell.angle_beta   90.00
_cell.angle_gamma   90.00
#
_symmetry.space_group_name_H-M   'P 1'
#
loop_
_entity.id
_entity.type
_entity.pdbx_description
1 polymer ?
#
loop_
_entity_poly.entity_id
_entity_poly.type
_entity_poly.pdbx_seq_one_letter_code
_entity_poly.pdbx_strand_id
1 'polypeptide(L)'
;EPGIKCERCHGPGSLHADNPRGVAMKVERDSALCGECHLRGSFEEVDASGGFIKHHEQYEELFQSKHFVLDCVDCHDPHAGVIQLRKAQANDPTVKVTRTQCEDCHWKEAKYQKNEQHVAMGVACIECHMPRLVKSATANPDTFTGDIRTHLMAIDPTQIGQFTEDGKYALSQIGLDFACRHCHIPDSALAKTDQELIDMATGYHTP
;
A
#
# COMPACT_ATOMS: atom_id res chain seq x y z
N GLU A 1 -19.39 17.98 -4.99
CA GLU A 1 -18.40 18.77 -5.73
C GLU A 1 -17.95 18.04 -6.98
N PRO A 2 -17.51 18.75 -8.04
CA PRO A 2 -16.81 18.10 -9.15
C PRO A 2 -15.44 17.66 -8.62
N GLY A 3 -15.19 16.35 -8.53
CA GLY A 3 -13.92 15.80 -8.03
C GLY A 3 -12.69 16.25 -8.83
N ILE A 4 -11.51 15.66 -8.55
CA ILE A 4 -10.22 16.05 -9.16
C ILE A 4 -10.30 16.13 -10.69
N LYS A 5 -9.94 17.30 -11.25
CA LYS A 5 -9.94 17.58 -12.69
C LYS A 5 -8.51 17.68 -13.23
N CYS A 6 -8.38 17.65 -14.56
CA CYS A 6 -7.10 17.70 -15.27
C CYS A 6 -6.18 18.81 -14.73
N GLU A 7 -6.75 20.00 -14.52
CA GLU A 7 -6.00 21.18 -14.14
C GLU A 7 -5.47 21.15 -12.71
N ARG A 8 -5.98 20.25 -11.84
CA ARG A 8 -5.43 20.09 -10.50
C ARG A 8 -4.01 19.52 -10.53
N CYS A 9 -3.69 18.68 -11.51
CA CYS A 9 -2.37 18.05 -11.65
C CYS A 9 -1.55 18.68 -12.78
N HIS A 10 -2.21 19.08 -13.87
CA HIS A 10 -1.54 19.58 -15.08
C HIS A 10 -1.50 21.11 -15.17
N GLY A 11 -2.09 21.85 -14.21
CA GLY A 11 -2.22 23.30 -14.24
C GLY A 11 -3.27 23.79 -15.26
N PRO A 12 -3.41 25.12 -15.44
CA PRO A 12 -4.41 25.72 -16.33
C PRO A 12 -4.32 25.18 -17.75
N GLY A 13 -5.45 24.67 -18.28
CA GLY A 13 -5.49 23.92 -19.54
C GLY A 13 -6.18 24.63 -20.69
N SER A 14 -6.62 25.88 -20.54
CA SER A 14 -7.43 26.59 -21.54
C SER A 14 -6.80 26.61 -22.94
N LEU A 15 -5.51 26.91 -23.04
CA LEU A 15 -4.79 26.92 -24.32
C LEU A 15 -4.63 25.53 -24.93
N HIS A 16 -4.49 24.49 -24.09
CA HIS A 16 -4.48 23.10 -24.56
C HIS A 16 -5.86 22.67 -25.06
N ALA A 17 -6.94 23.09 -24.41
CA ALA A 17 -8.30 22.78 -24.84
C ALA A 17 -8.60 23.34 -26.25
N ASP A 18 -8.12 24.55 -26.55
CA ASP A 18 -8.30 25.19 -27.86
C ASP A 18 -7.34 24.63 -28.94
N ASN A 19 -6.14 24.18 -28.56
CA ASN A 19 -5.14 23.63 -29.49
C ASN A 19 -4.36 22.45 -28.89
N PRO A 20 -4.98 21.26 -28.74
CA PRO A 20 -4.38 20.14 -28.01
C PRO A 20 -3.17 19.53 -28.70
N ARG A 21 -3.02 19.76 -30.01
CA ARG A 21 -1.85 19.29 -30.78
C ARG A 21 -0.68 20.27 -30.75
N GLY A 22 -0.95 21.57 -30.55
CA GLY A 22 0.06 22.63 -30.57
C GLY A 22 0.49 23.12 -29.18
N VAL A 23 -0.35 22.89 -28.16
CA VAL A 23 -0.06 23.24 -26.76
C VAL A 23 -0.19 21.98 -25.95
N ALA A 24 0.90 21.49 -25.37
CA ALA A 24 0.85 20.34 -24.45
C ALA A 24 0.50 20.79 -23.04
N MET A 25 -0.20 19.95 -22.29
CA MET A 25 -0.36 20.14 -20.84
C MET A 25 0.98 19.97 -20.13
N LYS A 26 1.20 20.67 -19.01
CA LYS A 26 2.34 20.42 -18.13
C LYS A 26 2.23 18.99 -17.59
N VAL A 27 3.31 18.23 -17.64
CA VAL A 27 3.38 16.90 -17.02
C VAL A 27 4.37 16.99 -15.87
N GLU A 28 3.85 16.83 -14.65
CA GLU A 28 4.62 16.70 -13.42
C GLU A 28 4.44 15.27 -12.91
N ARG A 29 5.54 14.61 -12.58
CA ARG A 29 5.53 13.19 -12.15
C ARG A 29 5.97 13.01 -10.71
N ASP A 30 6.57 14.05 -10.13
CA ASP A 30 7.04 14.06 -8.76
C ASP A 30 5.90 13.72 -7.78
N SER A 31 6.17 12.77 -6.90
CA SER A 31 5.23 12.30 -5.89
C SER A 31 4.71 13.39 -4.95
N ALA A 32 5.44 14.50 -4.78
CA ALA A 32 5.00 15.64 -3.97
C ALA A 32 3.67 16.23 -4.50
N LEU A 33 3.41 16.15 -5.81
CA LEU A 33 2.12 16.56 -6.37
C LEU A 33 0.96 15.70 -5.85
N CYS A 34 1.18 14.39 -5.67
CA CYS A 34 0.21 13.50 -5.05
C CYS A 34 0.07 13.79 -3.55
N GLY A 35 1.19 14.12 -2.90
CA GLY A 35 1.27 14.56 -1.50
C GLY A 35 0.52 15.86 -1.20
N GLU A 36 0.09 16.64 -2.18
CA GLU A 36 -0.81 17.78 -1.92
C GLU A 36 -2.18 17.37 -1.32
N CYS A 37 -2.56 16.10 -1.52
CA CYS A 37 -3.82 15.52 -1.04
C CYS A 37 -3.63 14.21 -0.28
N HIS A 38 -2.63 13.41 -0.65
CA HIS A 38 -2.28 12.16 0.02
C HIS A 38 -1.24 12.39 1.13
N LEU A 39 -1.45 13.47 1.89
CA LEU A 39 -0.70 13.85 3.08
C LEU A 39 -1.70 14.44 4.10
N ARG A 40 -1.49 14.23 5.39
CA ARG A 40 -2.23 14.92 6.47
C ARG A 40 -1.38 15.88 7.28
N GLY A 41 -0.12 15.53 7.50
CA GLY A 41 0.73 16.20 8.49
C GLY A 41 2.14 16.45 7.99
N SER A 42 3.11 16.12 8.82
CA SER A 42 4.53 16.09 8.46
C SER A 42 4.87 14.76 7.81
N PHE A 43 5.70 14.76 6.77
CA PHE A 43 6.05 13.54 6.04
C PHE A 43 6.91 12.56 6.86
N GLU A 44 7.44 13.00 8.00
CA GLU A 44 8.25 12.20 8.91
C GLU A 44 7.41 11.29 9.82
N GLU A 45 6.11 11.50 9.95
CA GLU A 45 5.23 10.77 10.86
C GLU A 45 4.00 10.26 10.12
N VAL A 46 3.61 9.00 10.35
CA VAL A 46 2.39 8.41 9.78
C VAL A 46 1.30 8.39 10.85
N ASP A 47 0.29 9.24 10.72
CA ASP A 47 -0.75 9.34 11.76
C ASP A 47 -1.57 8.06 11.87
N ALA A 48 -1.82 7.65 13.10
CA ALA A 48 -2.71 6.56 13.46
C ALA A 48 -3.78 7.02 14.45
N SER A 49 -4.91 6.31 14.45
CA SER A 49 -5.93 6.45 15.50
C SER A 49 -6.84 5.22 15.55
N GLY A 50 -7.16 4.77 16.76
CA GLY A 50 -8.05 3.63 16.96
C GLY A 50 -7.51 2.33 16.37
N GLY A 51 -6.19 2.13 16.43
CA GLY A 51 -5.52 0.90 15.98
C GLY A 51 -5.36 0.78 14.46
N PHE A 52 -5.47 1.87 13.70
CA PHE A 52 -5.25 1.88 12.24
C PHE A 52 -4.57 3.19 11.82
N ILE A 53 -3.84 3.14 10.71
CA ILE A 53 -3.34 4.34 10.02
C ILE A 53 -4.53 5.14 9.51
N LYS A 54 -4.47 6.48 9.60
CA LYS A 54 -5.50 7.35 9.02
C LYS A 54 -5.40 7.34 7.49
N HIS A 55 -6.53 7.37 6.79
CA HIS A 55 -6.53 7.56 5.34
C HIS A 55 -5.86 8.86 4.87
N HIS A 56 -5.31 8.89 3.65
CA HIS A 56 -4.53 10.00 3.06
C HIS A 56 -3.10 10.15 3.60
N GLU A 57 -2.50 9.06 4.07
CA GLU A 57 -1.10 9.04 4.54
C GLU A 57 -0.16 8.38 3.50
N GLN A 58 -0.62 8.09 2.28
CA GLN A 58 0.15 7.24 1.35
C GLN A 58 1.51 7.85 0.99
N TYR A 59 1.63 9.18 0.99
CA TYR A 59 2.91 9.85 0.76
C TYR A 59 3.85 9.65 1.95
N GLU A 60 3.38 9.85 3.18
CA GLU A 60 4.13 9.63 4.43
C GLU A 60 4.56 8.16 4.57
N GLU A 61 3.63 7.24 4.31
CA GLU A 61 3.88 5.79 4.34
C GLU A 61 5.01 5.41 3.36
N LEU A 62 4.95 5.89 2.11
CA LEU A 62 5.98 5.59 1.14
C LEU A 62 7.31 6.27 1.48
N PHE A 63 7.26 7.49 2.01
CA PHE A 63 8.44 8.29 2.41
C PHE A 63 9.27 7.59 3.50
N GLN A 64 8.61 6.92 4.45
CA GLN A 64 9.29 6.14 5.49
C GLN A 64 9.88 4.81 5.00
N SER A 65 9.58 4.41 3.76
CA SER A 65 10.02 3.15 3.17
C SER A 65 11.20 3.35 2.22
N LYS A 66 11.85 2.26 1.81
CA LYS A 66 12.88 2.32 0.74
C LYS A 66 12.33 2.74 -0.61
N HIS A 67 11.02 2.65 -0.82
CA HIS A 67 10.38 3.06 -2.07
C HIS A 67 10.16 4.57 -2.17
N PHE A 68 10.61 5.38 -1.21
CA PHE A 68 10.59 6.85 -1.32
C PHE A 68 11.34 7.40 -2.55
N VAL A 69 12.25 6.60 -3.13
CA VAL A 69 12.99 6.95 -4.36
C VAL A 69 12.17 6.74 -5.64
N LEU A 70 11.02 6.09 -5.55
CA LEU A 70 10.11 5.84 -6.66
C LEU A 70 9.01 6.88 -6.67
N ASP A 71 8.47 7.14 -7.86
CA ASP A 71 7.30 7.97 -7.99
C ASP A 71 5.99 7.16 -7.90
N CYS A 72 4.93 7.80 -7.38
CA CYS A 72 3.59 7.20 -7.33
C CYS A 72 3.16 6.65 -8.71
N VAL A 73 3.55 7.35 -9.78
CA VAL A 73 3.21 7.00 -11.17
C VAL A 73 4.05 5.86 -11.76
N ASP A 74 5.11 5.42 -11.07
CA ASP A 74 5.88 4.23 -11.47
C ASP A 74 5.05 2.96 -11.23
N CYS A 75 4.20 2.99 -10.19
CA CYS A 75 3.28 1.91 -9.86
C CYS A 75 1.85 2.19 -10.32
N HIS A 76 1.35 3.42 -10.27
CA HIS A 76 -0.06 3.72 -10.54
C HIS A 76 -0.29 4.52 -11.82
N ASP A 77 -1.47 4.32 -12.43
CA ASP A 77 -1.94 5.18 -13.50
C ASP A 77 -2.70 6.38 -12.91
N PRO A 78 -2.19 7.62 -13.03
CA PRO A 78 -2.87 8.79 -12.46
C PRO A 78 -4.20 9.11 -13.17
N HIS A 79 -4.45 8.54 -14.36
CA HIS A 79 -5.70 8.75 -15.11
C HIS A 79 -6.76 7.68 -14.83
N ALA A 80 -6.39 6.57 -14.19
CA ALA A 80 -7.30 5.48 -13.87
C ALA A 80 -7.24 5.17 -12.38
N GLY A 81 -8.37 5.36 -11.68
CA GLY A 81 -8.41 5.05 -10.25
C GLY A 81 -8.24 3.54 -9.99
N VAL A 82 -7.56 3.22 -8.88
CA VAL A 82 -7.25 1.85 -8.46
C VAL A 82 -8.51 0.98 -8.35
N ILE A 83 -9.63 1.54 -7.91
CA ILE A 83 -10.91 0.82 -7.81
C ILE A 83 -11.49 0.50 -9.19
N GLN A 84 -11.38 1.42 -10.15
CA GLN A 84 -11.81 1.20 -11.52
C GLN A 84 -10.98 0.09 -12.16
N LEU A 85 -9.67 0.10 -11.99
CA LEU A 85 -8.78 -0.94 -12.51
C LEU A 85 -9.06 -2.30 -11.86
N ARG A 86 -9.31 -2.36 -10.54
CA ARG A 86 -9.70 -3.61 -9.85
C ARG A 86 -11.03 -4.17 -10.37
N LYS A 87 -12.02 -3.31 -10.59
CA LYS A 87 -13.31 -3.72 -11.18
C LYS A 87 -13.16 -4.23 -12.61
N ALA A 88 -12.30 -3.61 -13.40
CA ALA A 88 -11.98 -4.07 -14.75
C ALA A 88 -11.26 -5.42 -14.71
N GLN A 89 -10.28 -5.58 -13.81
CA GLN A 89 -9.53 -6.82 -13.62
C GLN A 89 -10.42 -8.00 -13.21
N ALA A 90 -11.49 -7.77 -12.44
CA ALA A 90 -12.45 -8.81 -12.09
C ALA A 90 -13.19 -9.40 -13.30
N ASN A 91 -13.31 -8.64 -14.39
CA ASN A 91 -13.91 -9.10 -15.64
C ASN A 91 -12.86 -9.57 -16.66
N ASP A 92 -11.66 -8.98 -16.62
CA ASP A 92 -10.54 -9.30 -17.50
C ASP A 92 -9.24 -9.39 -16.68
N PRO A 93 -8.76 -10.59 -16.34
CA PRO A 93 -7.55 -10.79 -15.55
C PRO A 93 -6.27 -10.20 -16.16
N THR A 94 -6.29 -9.84 -17.45
CA THR A 94 -5.15 -9.19 -18.11
C THR A 94 -4.98 -7.73 -17.70
N VAL A 95 -6.03 -7.08 -17.20
CA VAL A 95 -5.97 -5.71 -16.68
C VAL A 95 -5.08 -5.67 -15.45
N LYS A 96 -4.10 -4.77 -15.45
CA LYS A 96 -3.18 -4.55 -14.33
C LYS A 96 -3.63 -3.34 -13.52
N VAL A 97 -3.62 -3.50 -12.20
CA VAL A 97 -3.94 -2.42 -11.25
C VAL A 97 -2.72 -1.53 -10.97
N THR A 98 -1.52 -2.08 -11.20
CA THR A 98 -0.25 -1.37 -11.16
C THR A 98 0.47 -1.50 -12.49
N ARG A 99 1.26 -0.49 -12.88
CA ARG A 99 2.08 -0.47 -14.10
C ARG A 99 3.28 -1.42 -13.94
N THR A 100 3.98 -1.28 -12.82
CA THR A 100 5.12 -2.12 -12.42
C THR A 100 4.65 -3.13 -11.38
N GLN A 101 5.05 -4.40 -11.55
CA GLN A 101 4.78 -5.46 -10.58
C GLN A 101 5.92 -5.56 -9.56
N CYS A 102 5.66 -6.17 -8.41
CA CYS A 102 6.67 -6.27 -7.34
C CYS A 102 7.87 -7.11 -7.80
N GLU A 103 7.58 -8.23 -8.48
CA GLU A 103 8.54 -9.19 -9.01
C GLU A 103 9.45 -8.63 -10.11
N ASP A 104 9.07 -7.52 -10.76
CA ASP A 104 9.90 -6.86 -11.76
C ASP A 104 11.22 -6.33 -11.14
N CYS A 105 11.19 -5.98 -9.84
CA CYS A 105 12.36 -5.59 -9.06
C CYS A 105 12.76 -6.65 -8.00
N HIS A 106 11.78 -7.30 -7.39
CA HIS A 106 11.94 -8.27 -6.29
C HIS A 106 11.86 -9.72 -6.78
N TRP A 107 12.59 -10.03 -7.85
CA TRP A 107 12.56 -11.37 -8.48
C TRP A 107 13.10 -12.48 -7.57
N LYS A 108 13.98 -12.16 -6.61
CA LYS A 108 14.49 -13.15 -5.65
C LYS A 108 13.38 -13.52 -4.67
N GLU A 109 12.70 -12.55 -4.11
CA GLU A 109 11.58 -12.72 -3.18
C GLU A 109 10.39 -13.42 -3.86
N ALA A 110 10.17 -13.13 -5.16
CA ALA A 110 9.20 -13.85 -5.97
C ALA A 110 9.58 -15.34 -6.18
N LYS A 111 10.88 -15.64 -6.22
CA LYS A 111 11.41 -17.01 -6.41
C LYS A 111 11.46 -17.82 -5.11
N TYR A 112 11.75 -17.18 -3.99
CA TYR A 112 11.99 -17.84 -2.71
C TYR A 112 10.85 -17.56 -1.74
N GLN A 113 10.12 -18.61 -1.38
CA GLN A 113 8.98 -18.58 -0.47
C GLN A 113 9.11 -19.75 0.51
N LYS A 114 9.30 -19.44 1.79
CA LYS A 114 9.53 -20.45 2.84
C LYS A 114 8.32 -21.35 3.11
N ASN A 115 7.10 -20.90 2.78
CA ASN A 115 5.86 -21.59 3.12
C ASN A 115 5.16 -22.16 1.87
N GLU A 116 5.16 -23.48 1.73
CA GLU A 116 4.54 -24.18 0.60
C GLU A 116 3.02 -23.97 0.50
N GLN A 117 2.32 -23.79 1.63
CA GLN A 117 0.87 -23.55 1.62
C GLN A 117 0.55 -22.15 1.08
N HIS A 118 1.35 -21.13 1.45
CA HIS A 118 1.19 -19.79 0.88
C HIS A 118 1.43 -19.79 -0.63
N VAL A 119 2.43 -20.56 -1.10
CA VAL A 119 2.68 -20.74 -2.53
C VAL A 119 1.51 -21.43 -3.22
N ALA A 120 1.01 -22.55 -2.65
CA ALA A 120 -0.10 -23.32 -3.21
C ALA A 120 -1.40 -22.51 -3.28
N MET A 121 -1.63 -21.61 -2.32
CA MET A 121 -2.78 -20.71 -2.29
C MET A 121 -2.60 -19.47 -3.19
N GLY A 122 -1.41 -19.24 -3.74
CA GLY A 122 -1.12 -18.05 -4.54
C GLY A 122 -1.28 -16.75 -3.74
N VAL A 123 -0.85 -16.74 -2.48
CA VAL A 123 -0.92 -15.53 -1.64
C VAL A 123 -0.11 -14.41 -2.30
N ALA A 124 -0.78 -13.33 -2.67
CA ALA A 124 -0.16 -12.21 -3.36
C ALA A 124 0.75 -11.41 -2.41
N CYS A 125 1.81 -10.79 -2.95
CA CYS A 125 2.76 -9.98 -2.17
C CYS A 125 2.06 -8.93 -1.30
N ILE A 126 1.03 -8.29 -1.86
CA ILE A 126 0.25 -7.24 -1.20
C ILE A 126 -0.55 -7.73 0.02
N GLU A 127 -0.74 -9.04 0.21
CA GLU A 127 -1.45 -9.54 1.39
C GLU A 127 -0.62 -9.43 2.67
N CYS A 128 0.71 -9.52 2.57
CA CYS A 128 1.62 -9.33 3.72
C CYS A 128 2.33 -7.98 3.66
N HIS A 129 2.69 -7.52 2.46
CA HIS A 129 3.49 -6.30 2.25
C HIS A 129 2.66 -5.07 1.92
N MET A 130 1.35 -5.17 1.73
CA MET A 130 0.45 -4.00 1.69
C MET A 130 -0.89 -4.37 2.33
N PRO A 131 -0.89 -4.86 3.59
CA PRO A 131 -2.11 -5.32 4.25
C PRO A 131 -3.09 -4.17 4.41
N ARG A 132 -4.34 -4.49 4.73
CA ARG A 132 -5.35 -3.47 5.01
C ARG A 132 -5.12 -2.87 6.41
N LEU A 133 -4.14 -2.00 6.52
CA LEU A 133 -3.71 -1.35 7.76
C LEU A 133 -4.24 0.09 7.90
N VAL A 134 -4.91 0.60 6.88
CA VAL A 134 -5.42 1.98 6.85
C VAL A 134 -6.95 1.97 6.97
N LYS A 135 -7.50 2.90 7.75
CA LYS A 135 -8.95 3.11 7.93
C LYS A 135 -9.40 4.46 7.36
N SER A 136 -10.35 4.41 6.43
CA SER A 136 -11.09 5.54 5.92
C SER A 136 -12.52 5.57 6.48
N ALA A 137 -13.28 4.49 6.31
CA ALA A 137 -14.67 4.37 6.70
C ALA A 137 -14.91 3.18 7.65
N THR A 138 -14.38 2.00 7.33
CA THR A 138 -14.62 0.77 8.09
C THR A 138 -13.33 0.04 8.41
N ALA A 139 -13.28 -0.58 9.59
CA ALA A 139 -12.22 -1.49 9.97
C ALA A 139 -12.76 -2.53 10.95
N ASN A 140 -12.13 -3.70 10.98
CA ASN A 140 -12.35 -4.74 11.97
C ASN A 140 -11.04 -4.97 12.76
N PRO A 141 -10.95 -4.49 14.01
CA PRO A 141 -9.80 -4.71 14.87
C PRO A 141 -9.53 -6.20 15.15
N ASP A 142 -10.58 -7.01 15.31
CA ASP A 142 -10.45 -8.43 15.67
C ASP A 142 -9.75 -9.24 14.57
N THR A 143 -9.79 -8.75 13.34
CA THR A 143 -9.12 -9.36 12.19
C THR A 143 -8.03 -8.46 11.60
N PHE A 144 -7.60 -7.41 12.31
CA PHE A 144 -6.54 -6.50 11.85
C PHE A 144 -6.76 -5.98 10.41
N THR A 145 -8.01 -5.68 10.05
CA THR A 145 -8.40 -5.39 8.66
C THR A 145 -9.13 -4.06 8.54
N GLY A 146 -8.46 -3.05 7.99
CA GLY A 146 -9.02 -1.78 7.53
C GLY A 146 -9.65 -1.89 6.14
N ASP A 147 -9.95 -0.76 5.51
CA ASP A 147 -10.56 -0.69 4.18
C ASP A 147 -9.61 -0.16 3.09
N ILE A 148 -8.44 0.34 3.49
CA ILE A 148 -7.39 0.81 2.58
C ILE A 148 -6.10 0.03 2.85
N ARG A 149 -5.37 -0.29 1.78
CA ARG A 149 -4.05 -0.93 1.84
C ARG A 149 -2.97 0.11 2.17
N THR A 150 -2.05 -0.25 3.05
CA THR A 150 -0.90 0.58 3.41
C THR A 150 0.11 0.69 2.26
N HIS A 151 0.88 1.78 2.26
CA HIS A 151 2.09 1.95 1.44
C HIS A 151 3.39 1.83 2.27
N LEU A 152 3.30 1.30 3.48
CA LEU A 152 4.43 0.62 4.13
C LEU A 152 4.55 -0.76 3.48
N MET A 153 5.77 -1.21 3.14
CA MET A 153 5.98 -2.54 2.55
C MET A 153 6.98 -3.43 3.26
N ALA A 154 7.93 -2.86 4.00
CA ALA A 154 8.88 -3.67 4.75
C ALA A 154 8.20 -4.27 5.97
N ILE A 155 8.42 -5.56 6.23
CA ILE A 155 7.95 -6.25 7.43
C ILE A 155 9.14 -6.37 8.38
N ASP A 156 8.94 -6.03 9.67
CA ASP A 156 9.88 -6.38 10.72
C ASP A 156 9.48 -7.75 11.27
N PRO A 157 10.28 -8.82 11.05
CA PRO A 157 9.92 -10.17 11.48
C PRO A 157 9.93 -10.36 13.00
N THR A 158 10.39 -9.37 13.77
CA THR A 158 10.46 -9.42 15.23
C THR A 158 9.43 -8.51 15.93
N GLN A 159 8.67 -7.73 15.16
CA GLN A 159 7.71 -6.76 15.67
C GLN A 159 6.28 -7.30 15.53
N ILE A 160 5.54 -7.45 16.62
CA ILE A 160 4.12 -7.87 16.59
C ILE A 160 3.21 -6.67 16.31
N GLY A 161 3.25 -5.66 17.19
CA GLY A 161 2.42 -4.45 17.08
C GLY A 161 2.82 -3.51 15.94
N GLN A 162 1.95 -2.56 15.62
CA GLN A 162 2.15 -1.63 14.50
C GLN A 162 2.28 -0.16 14.89
N PHE A 163 1.90 0.20 16.12
CA PHE A 163 1.77 1.60 16.54
C PHE A 163 2.66 1.89 17.74
N THR A 164 2.97 3.17 17.92
CA THR A 164 3.61 3.68 19.14
C THR A 164 2.78 3.35 20.38
N GLU A 165 3.38 3.37 21.57
CA GLU A 165 2.69 3.07 22.83
C GLU A 165 1.46 3.97 23.06
N ASP A 166 1.51 5.22 22.60
CA ASP A 166 0.40 6.17 22.69
C ASP A 166 -0.62 6.05 21.53
N GLY A 167 -0.35 5.14 20.57
CA GLY A 167 -1.21 4.82 19.44
C GLY A 167 -1.39 5.94 18.41
N LYS A 168 -0.59 7.00 18.49
CA LYS A 168 -0.71 8.17 17.61
C LYS A 168 -0.02 8.00 16.27
N TYR A 169 1.00 7.16 16.20
CA TYR A 169 1.78 6.98 14.99
C TYR A 169 1.96 5.51 14.65
N ALA A 170 2.04 5.20 13.36
CA ALA A 170 2.48 3.90 12.90
C ALA A 170 4.00 3.81 12.85
N LEU A 171 4.52 2.63 13.15
CA LEU A 171 5.91 2.26 12.97
C LEU A 171 6.21 2.06 11.47
N SER A 172 7.42 2.39 11.03
CA SER A 172 7.79 2.41 9.60
C SER A 172 7.89 1.02 8.96
N GLN A 173 7.98 -0.04 9.75
CA GLN A 173 7.89 -1.42 9.28
C GLN A 173 6.56 -2.03 9.75
N ILE A 174 6.01 -2.89 8.90
CA ILE A 174 4.77 -3.61 9.17
C ILE A 174 5.03 -4.64 10.29
N GLY A 175 4.22 -4.58 11.34
CA GLY A 175 4.18 -5.59 12.39
C GLY A 175 3.39 -6.83 11.98
N LEU A 176 3.73 -7.97 12.57
CA LEU A 176 3.14 -9.27 12.23
C LEU A 176 1.65 -9.39 12.52
N ASP A 177 1.10 -8.53 13.39
CA ASP A 177 -0.34 -8.41 13.58
C ASP A 177 -1.04 -8.13 12.24
N PHE A 178 -0.58 -7.12 11.51
CA PHE A 178 -1.19 -6.73 10.23
C PHE A 178 -0.69 -7.55 9.05
N ALA A 179 0.54 -8.04 9.08
CA ALA A 179 1.06 -8.89 8.01
C ALA A 179 0.41 -10.29 8.01
N CYS A 180 0.02 -10.82 9.17
CA CYS A 180 -0.37 -12.23 9.31
C CYS A 180 -1.80 -12.44 9.84
N ARG A 181 -2.25 -11.65 10.83
CA ARG A 181 -3.47 -11.99 11.61
C ARG A 181 -4.78 -11.67 10.91
N HIS A 182 -4.75 -11.09 9.71
CA HIS A 182 -5.94 -11.01 8.85
C HIS A 182 -6.37 -12.38 8.28
N CYS A 183 -5.43 -13.34 8.22
CA CYS A 183 -5.70 -14.75 7.93
C CYS A 183 -5.53 -15.64 9.17
N HIS A 184 -4.48 -15.39 9.97
CA HIS A 184 -4.15 -16.13 11.20
C HIS A 184 -4.85 -15.51 12.42
N ILE A 185 -6.16 -15.30 12.30
CA ILE A 185 -6.98 -14.64 13.31
C ILE A 185 -6.85 -15.40 14.65
N PRO A 186 -6.62 -14.71 15.78
CA PRO A 186 -6.65 -15.33 17.10
C PRO A 186 -7.93 -16.16 17.31
N ASP A 187 -7.81 -17.28 18.02
CA ASP A 187 -8.92 -18.21 18.31
C ASP A 187 -9.61 -18.87 17.08
N SER A 188 -9.03 -18.72 15.88
CA SER A 188 -9.45 -19.46 14.69
C SER A 188 -8.68 -20.79 14.53
N ALA A 189 -9.14 -21.66 13.63
CA ALA A 189 -8.43 -22.89 13.28
C ALA A 189 -7.04 -22.65 12.66
N LEU A 190 -6.77 -21.43 12.17
CA LEU A 190 -5.51 -21.02 11.58
C LEU A 190 -4.67 -20.14 12.53
N ALA A 191 -5.10 -19.98 13.79
CA ALA A 191 -4.42 -19.14 14.76
C ALA A 191 -2.96 -19.57 14.93
N LYS A 192 -2.10 -18.56 15.08
CA LYS A 192 -0.66 -18.69 15.33
C LYS A 192 -0.25 -17.85 16.52
N THR A 193 0.65 -18.42 17.33
CA THR A 193 1.33 -17.71 18.42
C THR A 193 2.31 -16.68 17.85
N ASP A 194 2.67 -15.68 18.65
CA ASP A 194 3.67 -14.66 18.24
C ASP A 194 4.99 -15.33 17.80
N GLN A 195 5.46 -16.34 18.55
CA GLN A 195 6.70 -17.03 18.23
C GLN A 195 6.61 -17.77 16.89
N GLU A 196 5.51 -18.45 16.60
CA GLU A 196 5.33 -19.10 15.30
C GLU A 196 5.34 -18.09 14.14
N LEU A 197 4.75 -16.90 14.33
CA LEU A 197 4.77 -15.83 13.33
C LEU A 197 6.19 -15.30 13.12
N ILE A 198 6.93 -15.02 14.20
CA ILE A 198 8.32 -14.55 14.15
C ILE A 198 9.22 -15.57 13.47
N ASP A 199 9.13 -16.84 13.85
CA ASP A 199 9.93 -17.93 13.28
C ASP A 199 9.64 -18.12 11.78
N MET A 200 8.38 -17.95 11.37
CA MET A 200 7.98 -18.04 9.97
C MET A 200 8.45 -16.84 9.16
N ALA A 201 8.25 -15.62 9.66
CA ALA A 201 8.62 -14.38 8.98
C ALA A 201 10.15 -14.24 8.83
N THR A 202 10.92 -14.74 9.80
CA THR A 202 12.38 -14.72 9.76
C THR A 202 12.91 -15.55 8.59
N GLY A 203 13.59 -14.86 7.66
CA GLY A 203 14.19 -15.48 6.48
C GLY A 203 13.16 -15.99 5.46
N TYR A 204 11.93 -15.46 5.45
CA TYR A 204 10.83 -15.96 4.62
C TYR A 204 11.17 -16.03 3.10
N HIS A 205 12.01 -15.13 2.60
CA HIS A 205 12.50 -15.10 1.22
C HIS A 205 13.97 -15.52 1.05
N THR A 206 14.57 -16.14 2.07
CA THR A 206 15.95 -16.61 1.98
C THR A 206 16.00 -17.91 1.16
N PRO A 207 16.99 -18.09 0.27
CA PRO A 207 17.18 -19.33 -0.50
C PRO A 207 17.41 -20.58 0.35
#